data_AF-A0A7V6SKR9-F1
#
_entry.id   AF-A0A7V6SKR9-F1
#
_cell.length_a   1.000
_cell.length_b   1.000
_cell.length_c   1.000
_cell.angle_alpha   90.00
_cell.angle_beta   90.00
_cell.angle_gamma   90.00
#
_symmetry.space_group_name_H-M   'P 1'
#
loop_
_entity.id
_entity.type
_entity.pdbx_description
1 polymer ?
#
loop_
_entity_poly.entity_id
_entity_poly.type
_entity_poly.pdbx_seq_one_letter_code
_entity_poly.pdbx_strand_id
1 'polypeptide(L)'
;EAAAAAEERLASLDWEQELDVLAVAAEAGAWREGPAAVEPARYVVGHGLDAWWWSLCARWRGLAGLSDAKRHRVRIAAKKMRYLTELTAGLWDGSARREAATAGFKAMQDHLGELQDYVAAVEVIRAHGFRAVGADPAAVTAAMARAVATREKLEQAGPYWR
;
A
#
# COMPACT_ATOMS: atom_id res chain seq x y z
N GLU A 1 -3.40 10.01 -28.38
CA GLU A 1 -2.11 9.31 -28.54
C GLU A 1 -1.85 8.32 -27.41
N ALA A 2 -1.72 8.75 -26.14
CA ALA A 2 -1.50 7.83 -25.01
C ALA A 2 -2.59 6.75 -24.82
N ALA A 3 -3.87 7.09 -25.03
CA ALA A 3 -4.97 6.13 -24.96
C ALA A 3 -4.89 5.06 -26.08
N ALA A 4 -4.62 5.49 -27.31
CA ALA A 4 -4.46 4.59 -28.45
C ALA A 4 -3.23 3.67 -28.29
N ALA A 5 -2.12 4.19 -27.77
CA ALA A 5 -0.94 3.38 -27.46
C ALA A 5 -1.20 2.37 -26.33
N ALA A 6 -2.02 2.72 -25.33
CA ALA A 6 -2.44 1.80 -24.29
C ALA A 6 -3.37 0.70 -24.84
N GLU A 7 -4.32 1.05 -25.69
CA GLU A 7 -5.20 0.09 -26.37
C GLU A 7 -4.41 -0.87 -27.27
N GLU A 8 -3.47 -0.35 -28.06
CA GLU A 8 -2.58 -1.16 -28.89
C GLU A 8 -1.72 -2.11 -28.04
N ARG A 9 -1.17 -1.64 -26.92
CA ARG A 9 -0.42 -2.48 -25.98
C ARG A 9 -1.29 -3.58 -25.37
N LEU A 10 -2.52 -3.26 -24.97
CA LEU A 10 -3.44 -4.24 -24.37
C LEU A 10 -3.94 -5.28 -25.37
N ALA A 11 -3.98 -4.94 -26.66
CA ALA A 11 -4.33 -5.85 -27.75
C ALA A 11 -3.12 -6.62 -28.31
N SER A 12 -1.91 -6.38 -27.79
CA SER A 12 -0.70 -6.99 -28.34
C SER A 12 -0.50 -8.41 -27.84
N LEU A 13 0.05 -9.27 -28.70
CA LEU A 13 0.48 -10.62 -28.33
C LEU A 13 1.44 -10.62 -27.14
N ASP A 14 2.33 -9.63 -27.06
CA ASP A 14 3.25 -9.49 -25.91
C ASP A 14 2.48 -9.34 -24.58
N TRP A 15 1.30 -8.71 -24.58
CA TRP A 15 0.49 -8.55 -23.37
C TRP A 15 -0.21 -9.86 -23.01
N GLU A 16 -0.79 -10.52 -24.01
CA GLU A 16 -1.39 -11.84 -23.85
C GLU A 16 -0.38 -12.85 -23.30
N GLN A 17 0.84 -12.87 -23.83
CA GLN A 17 1.92 -13.76 -23.37
C GLN A 17 2.33 -13.47 -21.92
N GLU A 18 2.41 -12.19 -21.52
CA GLU A 18 2.70 -11.84 -20.12
C GLU A 18 1.61 -12.36 -19.16
N LEU A 19 0.34 -12.28 -19.56
CA LEU A 19 -0.77 -12.82 -18.78
C LEU A 19 -0.78 -14.36 -18.75
N ASP A 20 -0.50 -15.00 -19.88
CA ASP A 20 -0.42 -16.47 -19.97
C ASP A 20 0.66 -17.03 -19.06
N VAL A 21 1.83 -16.39 -18.96
CA VAL A 21 2.89 -16.81 -18.03
C VAL A 21 2.40 -16.80 -16.58
N LEU A 22 1.64 -15.77 -16.17
CA LEU A 22 1.07 -15.70 -14.83
C LEU A 22 -0.01 -16.77 -14.61
N ALA A 23 -0.89 -16.98 -15.59
CA ALA A 23 -1.95 -17.99 -15.52
C ALA A 23 -1.37 -19.40 -15.40
N VAL A 24 -0.42 -19.75 -16.29
CA VAL A 24 0.27 -21.04 -16.27
C VAL A 24 1.02 -21.24 -14.96
N ALA A 25 1.73 -20.24 -14.45
CA ALA A 25 2.43 -20.36 -13.17
C ALA A 25 1.47 -20.57 -11.99
N ALA A 26 0.31 -19.90 -12.01
CA ALA A 26 -0.72 -20.06 -10.98
C ALA A 26 -1.33 -21.47 -11.00
N GLU A 27 -1.62 -22.00 -12.20
CA GLU A 27 -2.24 -23.32 -12.42
C GLU A 27 -1.28 -24.49 -12.18
N ALA A 28 -0.03 -24.37 -12.67
CA ALA A 28 1.00 -25.39 -12.52
C ALA A 28 1.28 -25.72 -11.05
N GLY A 29 1.01 -24.78 -10.14
CA GLY A 29 0.94 -25.09 -8.72
C GLY A 29 2.30 -25.34 -8.06
N ALA A 30 3.42 -24.98 -8.70
CA ALA A 30 4.76 -25.13 -8.12
C ALA A 30 4.91 -24.40 -6.76
N TRP A 31 4.10 -23.36 -6.53
CA TRP A 31 4.01 -22.66 -5.24
C TRP A 31 3.39 -23.49 -4.09
N ARG A 32 2.79 -24.65 -4.42
CA ARG A 32 2.29 -25.65 -3.47
C ARG A 32 3.38 -26.65 -3.07
N GLU A 33 4.58 -26.52 -3.61
CA GLU A 33 5.72 -27.35 -3.25
C GLU A 33 6.61 -26.62 -2.24
N GLY A 34 7.23 -27.39 -1.35
CA GLY A 34 8.18 -26.87 -0.36
C GLY A 34 7.61 -26.62 1.05
N PRO A 35 8.47 -26.20 2.00
CA PRO A 35 8.14 -26.22 3.42
C PRO A 35 6.93 -25.33 3.79
N ALA A 36 6.77 -24.16 3.16
CA ALA A 36 5.67 -23.27 3.48
C ALA A 36 4.29 -23.80 3.02
N ALA A 37 4.26 -24.71 2.05
CA ALA A 37 3.02 -25.24 1.51
C ALA A 37 2.37 -26.31 2.39
N VAL A 38 3.14 -26.94 3.29
CA VAL A 38 2.64 -27.93 4.27
C VAL A 38 2.29 -27.31 5.62
N GLU A 39 2.67 -26.05 5.84
CA GLU A 39 2.39 -25.34 7.09
C GLU A 39 0.96 -24.79 7.12
N PRO A 40 0.35 -24.65 8.32
CA PRO A 40 -0.96 -24.00 8.44
C PRO A 40 -0.91 -22.56 7.91
N ALA A 41 -1.83 -22.21 7.01
CA ALA A 41 -1.87 -20.89 6.37
C ALA A 41 -1.89 -19.73 7.39
N ARG A 42 -2.62 -19.90 8.51
CA ARG A 42 -2.64 -18.92 9.62
C ARG A 42 -1.24 -18.65 10.19
N TYR A 43 -0.39 -19.68 10.31
CA TYR A 43 0.97 -19.55 10.84
C TYR A 43 1.88 -18.78 9.86
N VAL A 44 1.97 -19.23 8.61
CA VAL A 44 2.81 -18.62 7.57
C VAL A 44 2.43 -17.16 7.34
N VAL A 45 1.13 -16.89 7.18
CA VAL A 45 0.64 -15.54 6.92
C VAL A 45 0.78 -14.65 8.17
N GLY A 46 0.47 -15.15 9.36
CA GLY A 46 0.64 -14.39 10.60
C GLY A 46 2.09 -13.94 10.80
N HIS A 47 3.06 -14.84 10.56
CA HIS A 47 4.48 -14.51 10.65
C HIS A 47 4.90 -13.46 9.60
N GLY A 48 4.42 -13.59 8.37
CA GLY A 48 4.65 -12.60 7.32
C GLY A 48 4.08 -11.23 7.68
N LEU A 49 2.83 -11.17 8.12
CA LEU A 49 2.15 -9.94 8.53
C LEU A 49 2.87 -9.26 9.70
N ASP A 50 3.38 -10.03 10.65
CA ASP A 50 4.20 -9.50 11.75
C ASP A 50 5.48 -8.83 11.23
N ALA A 51 6.23 -9.50 10.35
CA ALA A 51 7.43 -8.93 9.76
C ALA A 51 7.11 -7.61 9.03
N TRP A 52 6.03 -7.59 8.25
CA TRP A 52 5.57 -6.39 7.55
C TRP A 52 5.15 -5.27 8.49
N TRP A 53 4.40 -5.60 9.55
CA TRP A 53 3.96 -4.66 10.56
C TRP A 53 5.12 -3.97 11.27
N TRP A 54 6.09 -4.74 11.77
CA TRP A 54 7.26 -4.15 12.44
C TRP A 54 8.11 -3.31 11.48
N SER A 55 8.21 -3.76 10.24
CA SER A 55 8.90 -3.02 9.18
C SER A 55 8.16 -1.71 8.84
N LEU A 56 6.83 -1.68 8.89
CA LEU A 56 6.02 -0.47 8.71
C LEU A 56 6.18 0.48 9.91
N CYS A 57 6.10 -0.07 11.14
CA CYS A 57 6.33 0.67 12.38
C CYS A 57 7.68 1.39 12.40
N ALA A 58 8.74 0.69 11.99
CA ALA A 58 10.07 1.28 11.88
C ALA A 58 10.13 2.42 10.86
N ARG A 59 9.42 2.31 9.73
CA ARG A 59 9.46 3.30 8.63
C ARG A 59 8.68 4.57 8.93
N TRP A 60 7.52 4.48 9.60
CA TRP A 60 6.67 5.64 9.87
C TRP A 60 6.96 6.30 11.24
N ARG A 61 7.98 5.81 11.94
CA ARG A 61 8.45 6.44 13.19
C ARG A 61 8.96 7.84 12.87
N GLY A 62 8.44 8.83 13.59
CA GLY A 62 8.73 10.25 13.31
C GLY A 62 8.18 10.73 11.96
N LEU A 63 7.04 10.19 11.49
CA LEU A 63 6.41 10.48 10.19
C LEU A 63 6.44 11.96 9.76
N ALA A 64 6.11 12.88 10.67
CA ALA A 64 6.11 14.32 10.40
C ALA A 64 7.48 14.88 9.98
N GLY A 65 8.57 14.32 10.51
CA GLY A 65 9.95 14.72 10.20
C GLY A 65 10.59 13.98 9.03
N LEU A 66 9.88 13.07 8.36
CA LEU A 66 10.41 12.35 7.21
C LEU A 66 10.51 13.26 5.98
N SER A 67 11.44 12.98 5.07
CA SER A 67 11.46 13.61 3.74
C SER A 67 10.35 13.05 2.85
N ASP A 68 10.00 13.75 1.76
CA ASP A 68 8.98 13.27 0.80
C ASP A 68 9.29 11.88 0.26
N ALA A 69 10.55 11.61 -0.12
CA ALA A 69 10.96 10.29 -0.59
C ALA A 69 10.76 9.19 0.48
N LYS A 70 10.98 9.51 1.77
CA LYS A 70 10.73 8.57 2.86
C LYS A 70 9.23 8.38 3.11
N ARG A 71 8.43 9.46 3.06
CA ARG A 71 6.96 9.39 3.14
C ARG A 71 6.36 8.55 2.02
N HIS A 72 6.87 8.69 0.80
CA HIS A 72 6.45 7.87 -0.34
C HIS A 72 6.71 6.37 -0.10
N ARG A 73 7.87 6.02 0.49
CA ARG A 73 8.15 4.63 0.88
C ARG A 73 7.21 4.12 1.97
N VAL A 74 6.86 4.96 2.95
CA VAL A 74 5.83 4.64 3.95
C VAL A 74 4.49 4.37 3.28
N ARG A 75 4.09 5.20 2.30
CA ARG A 75 2.85 5.01 1.53
C ARG A 75 2.82 3.66 0.81
N ILE A 76 3.91 3.29 0.14
CA ILE A 76 4.04 1.98 -0.52
C ILE A 76 3.91 0.86 0.51
N ALA A 77 4.60 0.95 1.65
CA ALA A 77 4.53 -0.06 2.69
C ALA A 77 3.12 -0.18 3.31
N ALA A 78 2.45 0.93 3.59
CA ALA A 78 1.08 0.96 4.10
C ALA A 78 0.08 0.37 3.08
N LYS A 79 0.26 0.67 1.78
CA LYS A 79 -0.54 0.09 0.69
C LYS A 79 -0.37 -1.43 0.62
N LYS A 80 0.87 -1.92 0.70
CA LYS A 80 1.15 -3.36 0.76
C LYS A 80 0.51 -4.00 1.99
N MET A 81 0.60 -3.34 3.15
CA MET A 81 -0.02 -3.83 4.36
C MET A 81 -1.53 -3.97 4.22
N ARG A 82 -2.20 -2.95 3.67
CA ARG A 82 -3.64 -3.00 3.38
C ARG A 82 -3.99 -4.19 2.49
N TYR A 83 -3.29 -4.38 1.38
CA TYR A 83 -3.55 -5.48 0.46
C TYR A 83 -3.32 -6.85 1.09
N LEU A 84 -2.27 -7.01 1.89
CA LEU A 84 -2.05 -8.24 2.62
C LEU A 84 -3.21 -8.50 3.59
N THR A 85 -3.61 -7.51 4.38
CA THR A 85 -4.73 -7.66 5.34
C THR A 85 -6.09 -7.91 4.67
N GLU A 86 -6.32 -7.39 3.47
CA GLU A 86 -7.54 -7.63 2.69
C GLU A 86 -7.53 -9.04 2.06
N LEU A 87 -6.44 -9.41 1.36
CA LEU A 87 -6.25 -10.74 0.78
C LEU A 87 -6.38 -11.83 1.83
N THR A 88 -5.84 -11.53 3.00
CA THR A 88 -5.81 -12.42 4.13
C THR A 88 -6.76 -11.87 5.20
N ALA A 89 -8.01 -11.61 4.84
CA ALA A 89 -9.06 -11.32 5.81
C ALA A 89 -9.80 -12.60 6.24
N GLY A 90 -9.87 -13.61 5.35
CA GLY A 90 -10.64 -14.84 5.53
C GLY A 90 -10.05 -15.88 6.48
N LEU A 91 -8.75 -15.82 6.79
CA LEU A 91 -8.15 -16.70 7.81
C LEU A 91 -8.32 -16.18 9.24
N TRP A 92 -9.06 -15.09 9.47
CA TRP A 92 -9.23 -14.46 10.79
C TRP A 92 -10.71 -14.23 11.02
N ASP A 93 -11.14 -14.48 12.24
CA ASP A 93 -12.54 -14.32 12.61
C ASP A 93 -12.91 -12.83 12.50
N GLY A 94 -14.09 -12.55 11.93
CA GLY A 94 -14.56 -11.20 11.66
C GLY A 94 -14.80 -10.42 12.96
N SER A 95 -13.79 -9.72 13.43
CA SER A 95 -13.84 -8.91 14.65
C SER A 95 -13.91 -7.41 14.33
N ALA A 96 -14.52 -6.63 15.22
CA ALA A 96 -14.49 -5.18 15.17
C ALA A 96 -13.05 -4.63 15.10
N ARG A 97 -12.08 -5.34 15.70
CA ARG A 97 -10.65 -5.01 15.67
C ARG A 97 -10.09 -5.08 14.24
N ARG A 98 -10.45 -6.11 13.47
CA ARG A 98 -10.05 -6.24 12.05
C ARG A 98 -10.59 -5.09 11.23
N GLU A 99 -11.89 -4.81 11.34
CA GLU A 99 -12.54 -3.74 10.57
C GLU A 99 -11.94 -2.37 10.90
N ALA A 100 -11.70 -2.09 12.18
CA ALA A 100 -11.01 -0.87 12.62
C ALA A 100 -9.59 -0.77 12.05
N ALA A 101 -8.83 -1.88 12.02
CA ALA A 101 -7.49 -1.89 11.45
C ALA A 101 -7.50 -1.65 9.93
N THR A 102 -8.39 -2.32 9.18
CA THR A 102 -8.55 -2.11 7.74
C THR A 102 -8.94 -0.66 7.43
N ALA A 103 -9.89 -0.09 8.19
CA ALA A 103 -10.26 1.31 8.08
C ALA A 103 -9.09 2.25 8.38
N GLY A 104 -8.29 1.94 9.41
CA GLY A 104 -7.08 2.68 9.75
C GLY A 104 -6.03 2.66 8.62
N PHE A 105 -5.76 1.50 8.03
CA PHE A 105 -4.82 1.40 6.89
C PHE A 105 -5.31 2.14 5.65
N LYS A 106 -6.63 2.12 5.39
CA LYS A 106 -7.25 2.91 4.32
C LYS A 106 -7.06 4.41 4.58
N ALA A 107 -7.43 4.88 5.77
CA ALA A 107 -7.26 6.29 6.15
C ALA A 107 -5.78 6.74 6.08
N MET A 108 -4.84 5.88 6.50
CA MET A 108 -3.42 6.14 6.37
C MET A 108 -2.99 6.29 4.92
N GLN A 109 -3.49 5.41 4.03
CA GLN A 109 -3.24 5.52 2.59
C GLN A 109 -3.80 6.82 2.02
N ASP A 110 -5.02 7.22 2.42
CA ASP A 110 -5.68 8.42 1.92
C ASP A 110 -4.92 9.69 2.33
N HIS A 111 -4.49 9.81 3.60
CA HIS A 111 -3.71 10.97 4.06
C HIS A 111 -2.33 11.06 3.41
N LEU A 112 -1.64 9.92 3.23
CA LEU A 112 -0.36 9.90 2.51
C LEU A 112 -0.52 10.09 1.00
N GLY A 113 -1.68 9.72 0.44
CA GLY A 113 -2.08 9.99 -0.93
C GLY A 113 -2.22 11.49 -1.16
N GLU A 114 -3.01 12.16 -0.33
CA GLU A 114 -3.22 13.61 -0.37
C GLU A 114 -1.88 14.38 -0.32
N LEU A 115 -0.96 14.00 0.58
CA LEU A 115 0.37 14.58 0.66
C LEU A 115 1.21 14.39 -0.61
N GLN A 116 1.09 13.23 -1.27
CA GLN A 116 1.78 12.94 -2.52
C GLN A 116 1.13 13.67 -3.70
N ASP A 117 -0.18 13.83 -3.70
CA ASP A 117 -0.93 14.51 -4.76
C ASP A 117 -0.52 15.97 -4.85
N TYR A 118 -0.21 16.62 -3.72
CA TYR A 118 0.37 17.96 -3.71
C TYR A 118 1.71 18.04 -4.46
N VAL A 119 2.57 17.02 -4.32
CA VAL A 119 3.85 16.97 -5.04
C VAL A 119 3.63 16.67 -6.53
N ALA A 120 2.79 15.67 -6.83
CA ALA A 120 2.50 15.25 -8.20
C ALA A 120 1.83 16.37 -9.01
N ALA A 121 0.92 17.14 -8.40
CA ALA A 121 0.27 18.27 -9.05
C ALA A 121 1.29 19.34 -9.49
N VAL A 122 2.27 19.66 -8.64
CA VAL A 122 3.35 20.62 -8.97
C VAL A 122 4.18 20.11 -10.15
N GLU A 123 4.53 18.83 -10.16
CA GLU A 123 5.30 18.21 -11.24
C GLU A 123 4.53 18.24 -12.57
N VAL A 124 3.25 17.85 -12.56
CA VAL A 124 2.38 17.85 -13.76
C VAL A 124 2.21 19.26 -14.31
N ILE A 125 1.94 20.26 -13.48
CA ILE A 125 1.76 21.66 -13.91
C ILE A 125 3.05 22.19 -14.56
N ARG A 126 4.21 21.90 -13.95
CA ARG A 126 5.52 22.32 -14.50
C ARG A 126 5.85 21.62 -15.82
N ALA A 127 5.53 20.34 -15.95
CA ALA A 127 5.73 19.58 -17.18
C ALA A 127 4.95 20.17 -18.38
N HIS A 128 3.87 20.92 -18.12
CA HIS A 128 3.08 21.61 -19.15
C HIS A 128 3.47 23.10 -19.31
N GLY A 129 4.62 23.51 -18.78
CA GLY A 129 5.16 24.87 -18.97
C GLY A 129 4.55 25.94 -18.07
N PHE A 130 3.68 25.56 -17.12
CA PHE A 130 3.06 26.51 -16.19
C PHE A 130 3.88 26.66 -14.91
N ARG A 131 3.81 27.86 -14.30
CA ARG A 131 4.32 28.08 -12.95
C ARG A 131 3.38 27.46 -11.94
N ALA A 132 3.89 26.52 -11.16
CA ALA A 132 3.21 25.95 -9.99
C ALA A 132 3.82 26.50 -8.71
N VAL A 133 2.97 27.07 -7.86
CA VAL A 133 3.27 27.27 -6.43
C VAL A 133 2.89 25.97 -5.72
N GLY A 134 3.70 25.56 -4.73
CA GLY A 134 3.40 24.35 -3.95
C GLY A 134 2.03 24.42 -3.26
N ALA A 135 1.58 23.29 -2.71
CA ALA A 135 0.35 23.25 -1.94
C ALA A 135 0.36 24.21 -0.75
N ASP A 136 -0.84 24.63 -0.32
CA ASP A 136 -1.03 25.45 0.87
C ASP A 136 -0.35 24.78 2.09
N PRO A 137 0.62 25.44 2.74
CA PRO A 137 1.28 24.91 3.93
C PRO A 137 0.31 24.51 5.05
N ALA A 138 -0.82 25.19 5.20
CA ALA A 138 -1.83 24.84 6.20
C ALA A 138 -2.50 23.50 5.86
N ALA A 139 -2.83 23.27 4.58
CA ALA A 139 -3.39 22.01 4.11
C ALA A 139 -2.41 20.84 4.29
N VAL A 140 -1.13 21.05 3.94
CA VAL A 140 -0.06 20.05 4.16
C VAL A 140 0.08 19.71 5.64
N THR A 141 0.08 20.72 6.51
CA THR A 141 0.18 20.53 7.97
C THR A 141 -1.01 19.75 8.52
N ALA A 142 -2.23 20.07 8.08
CA ALA A 142 -3.43 19.37 8.50
C ALA A 142 -3.44 17.90 8.03
N ALA A 143 -3.06 17.64 6.77
CA ALA A 143 -2.93 16.28 6.24
C ALA A 143 -1.88 15.46 7.01
N MET A 144 -0.74 16.08 7.35
CA MET A 144 0.30 15.45 8.16
C MET A 144 -0.20 15.09 9.56
N ALA A 145 -0.92 16.00 10.22
CA ALA A 145 -1.48 15.76 11.55
C ALA A 145 -2.45 14.58 11.55
N ARG A 146 -3.32 14.47 10.54
CA ARG A 146 -4.22 13.31 10.36
C ARG A 146 -3.44 12.01 10.16
N ALA A 147 -2.40 12.02 9.34
CA ALA A 147 -1.56 10.84 9.12
C ALA A 147 -0.86 10.37 10.41
N VAL A 148 -0.35 11.31 11.21
CA VAL A 148 0.27 11.02 12.52
C VAL A 148 -0.76 10.44 13.50
N ALA A 149 -1.94 11.04 13.62
CA ALA A 149 -3.00 10.55 14.50
C ALA A 149 -3.48 9.14 14.10
N THR A 150 -3.62 8.88 12.79
CA THR A 150 -4.02 7.56 12.28
C THR A 150 -2.95 6.51 12.54
N ARG A 151 -1.66 6.85 12.36
CA ARG A 151 -0.53 5.97 12.75
C ARG A 151 -0.63 5.58 14.23
N GLU A 152 -0.81 6.55 15.11
CA GLU A 152 -0.85 6.31 16.56
C GLU A 152 -2.02 5.40 16.95
N LYS A 153 -3.20 5.60 16.35
CA LYS A 153 -4.35 4.70 16.53
C LYS A 153 -4.06 3.28 16.05
N LEU A 154 -3.42 3.12 14.89
CA LEU A 154 -3.02 1.81 14.37
C LEU A 154 -2.03 1.11 15.31
N GLU A 155 -1.00 1.82 15.76
CA GLU A 155 -0.01 1.28 16.70
C GLU A 155 -0.65 0.87 18.04
N GLN A 156 -1.58 1.69 18.55
CA GLN A 156 -2.31 1.39 19.78
C GLN A 156 -3.23 0.16 19.64
N ALA A 157 -3.91 0.01 18.51
CA ALA A 157 -4.75 -1.15 18.23
C ALA A 157 -3.92 -2.44 18.03
N GLY A 158 -2.69 -2.27 17.54
CA GLY A 158 -1.77 -3.36 17.24
C GLY A 158 -2.24 -4.27 16.10
N PRO A 159 -1.48 -5.32 15.80
CA PRO A 159 -1.81 -6.27 14.75
C PRO A 159 -3.07 -7.07 15.10
N TYR A 160 -4.14 -6.95 14.30
CA TYR A 160 -5.42 -7.66 14.56
C TYR A 160 -5.33 -9.17 14.33
N TRP A 161 -4.33 -9.63 13.57
CA TRP A 161 -4.09 -11.04 13.26
C TRP A 161 -3.40 -11.80 14.40
N ARG A 162 -3.19 -11.13 15.54
CA ARG A 162 -2.71 -11.71 16.80
C ARG A 162 -3.82 -11.80 17.82
#